data_AF-A0A9E5A648-F1
#
_entry.id   AF-A0A9E5A648-F1
#
_cell.length_a   1.000
_cell.length_b   1.000
_cell.length_c   1.000
_cell.angle_alpha   90.00
_cell.angle_beta   90.00
_cell.angle_gamma   90.00
#
_symmetry.space_group_name_H-M   'P 1'
#
loop_
_entity.id
_entity.type
_entity.pdbx_description
1 polymer ?
#
loop_
_entity_poly.entity_id
_entity_poly.type
_entity_poly.pdbx_seq_one_letter_code
_entity_poly.pdbx_strand_id
1 'polypeptide(L)' 'EDRPTGEIADSAGELGFYSPHSWWPLPVALSSMALGLSLIIGWWLTVIALGALVISIIGFVTEYEKPLPETAPH' A
#
# COMPACT_ATOMS: atom_id res chain seq x y z
N GLU A 1 -10.23 -23.69 5.85
CA GLU A 1 -11.54 -23.13 5.45
C GLU A 1 -12.42 -24.11 4.66
N ASP A 2 -11.88 -24.96 3.78
CA ASP A 2 -12.71 -25.82 2.91
C ASP A 2 -13.16 -27.20 3.50
N ARG A 3 -12.78 -27.51 4.74
CA ARG A 3 -13.20 -28.77 5.37
C ARG A 3 -14.66 -28.66 5.83
N PRO A 4 -15.57 -29.55 5.38
CA PRO A 4 -16.98 -29.51 5.79
C PRO A 4 -17.17 -29.87 7.28
N THR A 5 -16.15 -30.45 7.92
CA THR A 5 -16.10 -30.77 9.35
C THR A 5 -14.97 -30.02 10.06
N GLY A 6 -14.57 -28.85 9.55
CA GLY A 6 -13.60 -27.99 10.24
C GLY A 6 -14.18 -27.41 11.53
N GLU A 7 -13.37 -27.38 12.59
CA GLU A 7 -13.74 -26.74 13.85
C GLU A 7 -13.22 -25.30 13.89
N ILE A 8 -13.83 -24.44 14.71
CA ILE A 8 -13.40 -23.02 14.85
C ILE A 8 -11.93 -22.94 15.33
N ALA A 9 -11.51 -23.90 16.16
CA ALA A 9 -10.15 -24.00 16.64
C ALA A 9 -9.12 -24.21 15.50
N ASP A 10 -9.53 -24.78 14.37
CA ASP A 10 -8.66 -25.03 13.22
C ASP A 10 -8.20 -23.72 12.54
N SER A 11 -8.91 -22.60 12.76
CA SER A 11 -8.57 -21.27 12.23
C SER A 11 -8.10 -20.28 13.31
N ALA A 12 -7.84 -20.73 14.54
CA ALA A 12 -7.50 -19.87 15.68
C ALA A 12 -6.02 -19.41 15.74
N GLY A 13 -5.29 -19.53 14.64
CA GLY A 13 -3.91 -19.03 14.53
C GLY A 13 -3.84 -17.50 14.40
N GLU A 14 -2.64 -16.94 14.46
CA GLU A 14 -2.44 -15.50 14.18
C GLU A 14 -2.75 -15.19 12.71
N LEU A 15 -3.63 -14.22 12.48
CA LEU A 15 -4.13 -13.86 11.15
C LEU A 15 -3.11 -13.05 10.32
N GLY A 16 -2.05 -12.55 10.95
CA GLY A 16 -1.02 -11.70 10.35
C GLY A 16 -1.13 -10.24 10.76
N PHE A 17 -0.33 -9.39 10.12
CA PHE A 17 -0.31 -7.95 10.40
C PHE A 17 -1.38 -7.21 9.60
N TYR A 18 -2.13 -6.36 10.28
CA TYR A 18 -3.05 -5.40 9.68
C TYR A 18 -2.66 -3.99 10.12
N SER A 19 -2.66 -3.07 9.16
CA SER A 19 -2.52 -1.65 9.41
C SER A 19 -3.62 -1.17 10.38
N PRO A 20 -3.28 -0.59 11.55
CA PRO A 20 -4.27 0.03 12.44
C PRO A 20 -4.90 1.29 11.82
N HIS A 21 -4.10 2.05 11.07
CA HIS A 21 -4.51 3.18 10.24
C HIS A 21 -3.49 3.37 9.10
N SER A 22 -3.96 3.74 7.92
CA SER A 22 -3.10 4.15 6.81
C SER A 22 -3.75 5.29 6.07
N TRP A 23 -3.04 6.42 5.96
CA TRP A 23 -3.50 7.58 5.20
C TRP A 23 -3.13 7.49 3.71
N TRP A 24 -2.15 6.65 3.36
CA TRP A 24 -1.56 6.55 2.03
C TRP A 24 -2.47 6.03 0.89
N PRO A 25 -3.53 5.23 1.13
CA PRO A 25 -4.48 4.87 0.09
C PRO A 25 -5.14 6.09 -0.57
N LEU A 26 -5.34 7.17 0.18
CA LEU A 26 -5.97 8.40 -0.32
C LEU A 26 -5.13 9.14 -1.37
N PRO A 27 -3.85 9.49 -1.12
CA PRO A 27 -3.01 10.10 -2.15
C PRO A 27 -2.75 9.16 -3.33
N VAL A 28 -2.70 7.83 -3.15
CA VAL A 28 -2.62 6.86 -4.26
C VAL A 28 -3.87 6.91 -5.14
N ALA A 29 -5.06 6.94 -4.55
CA ALA A 29 -6.31 7.06 -5.30
C ALA A 29 -6.38 8.40 -6.06
N LEU A 30 -6.05 9.51 -5.40
CA LEU A 30 -6.07 10.83 -6.02
C LEU A 30 -5.08 10.95 -7.19
N SER A 31 -3.86 10.45 -7.01
CA SER A 31 -2.83 10.49 -8.05
C SER A 31 -3.13 9.55 -9.22
N SER A 32 -3.72 8.38 -8.98
CA SER A 32 -4.18 7.48 -10.06
C SER A 32 -5.35 8.07 -10.85
N MET A 33 -6.33 8.70 -10.18
CA MET A 33 -7.39 9.45 -10.85
C MET A 33 -6.82 10.59 -11.69
N ALA A 34 -5.92 11.40 -11.12
CA ALA A 34 -5.26 12.50 -11.83
C ALA A 34 -4.47 12.00 -13.05
N LEU A 35 -3.80 10.84 -12.93
CA LEU A 35 -3.08 10.21 -14.04
C LEU A 35 -4.05 9.81 -15.16
N GLY A 36 -5.21 9.22 -14.84
CA GLY A 36 -6.24 8.91 -15.82
C GLY A 36 -6.82 10.16 -16.50
N LEU A 37 -7.19 11.18 -15.72
CA LEU A 37 -7.73 12.45 -16.21
C LEU A 37 -6.72 13.22 -17.08
N SER A 38 -5.42 13.11 -16.77
CA SER A 38 -4.37 13.80 -17.51
C SER A 38 -4.34 13.44 -18.98
N LEU A 39 -4.74 12.21 -19.35
CA LEU A 39 -4.76 11.74 -20.74
C LEU A 39 -5.72 12.55 -21.61
N ILE A 40 -6.74 13.16 -21.00
CA ILE A 40 -7.75 13.98 -21.69
C ILE A 40 -7.33 15.45 -21.67
N ILE A 41 -6.74 15.94 -20.58
CA ILE A 41 -6.43 17.37 -20.39
C ILE A 41 -5.13 17.76 -21.11
N GLY A 42 -4.10 16.90 -21.07
CA GLY A 42 -2.84 17.16 -21.75
C GLY A 42 -1.69 16.29 -21.25
N TRP A 43 -0.81 15.89 -22.18
CA TRP A 43 0.28 14.93 -21.92
C TRP A 43 1.27 15.35 -20.83
N TRP A 44 1.46 16.66 -20.62
CA TRP A 44 2.38 17.18 -19.60
C TRP A 44 1.88 16.89 -18.17
N LEU A 45 0.55 16.85 -17.96
CA LEU A 45 -0.04 16.48 -16.68
C LEU A 45 0.19 15.01 -16.35
N THR A 46 0.35 14.15 -17.36
CA THR A 46 0.62 12.73 -17.17
C THR A 46 1.95 12.52 -16.47
N VAL A 47 2.99 13.26 -16.85
CA VAL A 47 4.31 13.17 -16.20
C VAL A 47 4.25 13.62 -14.74
N ILE A 48 3.50 14.69 -14.44
CA ILE A 48 3.33 15.21 -13.08
C ILE A 48 2.54 14.22 -12.22
N ALA A 49 1.40 13.73 -12.72
CA ALA A 49 0.56 12.78 -12.01
C ALA A 49 1.27 11.44 -11.79
N LEU A 50 2.10 11.02 -12.75
CA LEU A 50 2.93 9.81 -12.60
C LEU A 50 3.96 9.99 -11.49
N GLY A 51 4.63 11.14 -11.42
CA GLY A 51 5.55 11.45 -10.32
C GLY A 51 4.86 11.41 -8.96
N ALA A 52 3.68 12.04 -8.85
CA ALA A 52 2.87 12.01 -7.62
C ALA A 52 2.42 10.59 -7.24
N LEU A 53 2.03 9.77 -8.22
CA LEU A 53 1.63 8.38 -8.01
C LEU A 53 2.80 7.55 -7.48
N VAL A 54 3.99 7.68 -8.09
CA VAL A 54 5.20 6.97 -7.64
C VAL A 54 5.54 7.33 -6.20
N ILE A 55 5.54 8.61 -5.83
CA ILE A 55 5.82 9.05 -4.45
C ILE A 55 4.78 8.49 -3.48
N SER A 56 3.50 8.49 -3.86
CA SER A 56 2.42 7.95 -3.03
C SER A 56 2.55 6.44 -2.81
N ILE A 57 2.93 5.70 -3.85
CA ILE A 57 3.17 4.25 -3.76
C ILE A 57 4.37 3.96 -2.86
N ILE A 58 5.47 4.69 -3.01
CA ILE A 58 6.65 4.52 -2.14
C ILE A 58 6.25 4.73 -0.69
N GLY A 59 5.59 5.84 -0.37
CA GLY A 59 5.12 6.12 0.98
C GLY A 59 4.18 5.04 1.53
N PHE A 60 3.26 4.53 0.69
CA PHE A 60 2.35 3.46 1.09
C PHE A 60 3.07 2.15 1.41
N VAL A 61 4.02 1.74 0.57
CA VAL A 61 4.76 0.49 0.76
C VAL A 61 5.71 0.58 1.95
N THR A 62 6.35 1.73 2.16
CA THR A 62 7.34 1.89 3.24
C THR A 62 6.74 2.29 4.59
N GLU A 63 5.42 2.45 4.70
CA GLU A 63 4.77 2.98 5.92
C GLU A 63 5.12 2.21 7.20
N TYR A 64 5.32 0.90 7.09
CA TYR A 64 5.62 0.02 8.23
C TYR A 64 7.06 -0.49 8.26
N GLU A 65 7.90 -0.05 7.32
CA GLU A 65 9.32 -0.39 7.28
C GLU A 65 10.09 0.42 8.32
N LYS A 66 10.92 -0.24 9.12
CA LYS A 66 11.77 0.40 10.13
C LYS A 66 13.24 0.27 9.73
N PRO A 67 14.05 1.34 9.86
CA PRO A 67 15.50 1.21 9.70
C PRO A 67 16.06 0.19 10.70
N LEU A 68 17.00 -0.65 10.25
CA LEU A 68 17.71 -1.57 11.15
C LEU A 68 18.50 -0.77 12.19
N PRO A 69 18.54 -1.22 13.45
CA PRO A 69 19.40 -0.61 14.46
C PRO A 69 20.87 -0.78 14.08
N GLU A 70 21.69 0.23 14.37
CA GLU A 70 23.14 0.24 14.08
C GLU A 70 23.90 -0.94 14.70
N THR A 71 23.30 -1.63 15.67
CA THR A 71 23.86 -2.77 16.40
C THR A 71 23.45 -4.15 15.87
N ALA A 72 22.76 -4.23 14.73
CA ALA A 72 22.39 -5.51 14.14
C ALA A 72 23.65 -6.29 13.68
N PRO A 73 23.83 -7.57 14.07
CA PRO A 73 24.96 -8.37 13.62
C PRO A 73 24.87 -8.58 12.09
N HIS A 74 25.98 -8.33 11.41
CA HIS A 74 26.15 -8.60 9.97
C HIS A 74 26.18 -10.09 9.66
#